data_AF-A0A6L8Q5P8-F1
#
_entry.id   AF-A0A6L8Q5P8-F1
#
_cell.length_a   1.000
_cell.length_b   1.000
_cell.length_c   1.000
_cell.angle_alpha   90.00
_cell.angle_beta   90.00
_cell.angle_gamma   90.00
#
_symmetry.space_group_name_H-M   'P 1'
#
loop_
_entity.id
_entity.type
_entity.pdbx_description
1 polymer ?
#
loop_
_entity_poly.entity_id
_entity_poly.type
_entity_poly.pdbx_seq_one_letter_code
_entity_poly.pdbx_strand_id
1 'polypeptide(L)'
;MAKPHGSVRIGPISLFTLIIVLCLAVLTVLSVTTSLAELSTTERQAATTTETYQLESVGQQFVADVDAALAEGTLEDVLQRYSDSTVRDGELISATFSMESGRTLAIVLRIQNNTYTIEQWKVTTEWTDDGTGENLWLG
;
A
#
# COMPACT_ATOMS: atom_id res chain seq x y z
N MET A 1 -43.15 53.76 -12.06
CA MET A 1 -42.34 54.27 -13.19
C MET A 1 -41.17 53.33 -13.36
N ALA A 2 -41.24 52.40 -14.33
CA ALA A 2 -40.26 51.34 -14.50
C ALA A 2 -39.00 51.89 -15.21
N LYS A 3 -37.83 51.68 -14.60
CA LYS A 3 -36.53 52.13 -15.12
C LYS A 3 -36.17 51.25 -16.33
N PRO A 4 -35.92 51.82 -17.52
CA PRO A 4 -35.58 51.01 -18.69
C PRO A 4 -34.21 50.35 -18.47
N HIS A 5 -34.18 49.02 -18.57
CA HIS A 5 -32.93 48.24 -18.52
C HIS A 5 -32.10 48.59 -19.76
N GLY A 6 -30.88 49.10 -19.55
CA GLY A 6 -29.96 49.38 -20.65
C GLY A 6 -29.66 48.09 -21.42
N SER A 7 -29.90 48.12 -22.73
CA SER A 7 -29.45 47.08 -23.66
C SER A 7 -27.93 47.02 -23.62
N VAL A 8 -27.38 46.00 -22.95
CA VAL A 8 -25.94 45.74 -22.99
C VAL A 8 -25.62 45.22 -24.40
N ARG A 9 -25.09 46.09 -25.26
CA ARG A 9 -24.55 45.68 -26.57
C ARG A 9 -23.22 44.97 -26.34
N ILE A 10 -23.27 43.66 -26.09
CA ILE A 10 -22.07 42.81 -26.03
C ILE A 10 -21.42 42.83 -27.41
N GLY A 11 -20.25 43.47 -27.52
CA GLY A 11 -19.44 43.41 -28.72
C GLY A 11 -18.81 42.01 -28.88
N PRO A 12 -18.52 41.56 -30.12
CA PRO A 12 -18.01 40.21 -30.40
C PRO A 12 -16.70 39.89 -29.65
N ILE A 13 -15.85 40.89 -29.38
CA ILE A 13 -14.61 40.72 -28.59
C ILE A 13 -14.91 40.26 -27.15
N SER A 14 -15.94 40.84 -26.51
CA SER A 14 -16.34 40.45 -25.15
C SER A 14 -16.90 39.03 -25.09
N LEU A 15 -17.50 38.55 -26.19
CA LEU A 15 -17.98 37.16 -26.28
C LEU A 15 -16.79 36.19 -26.36
N PHE A 16 -15.81 36.48 -27.22
CA PHE A 16 -14.59 35.65 -27.32
C PHE A 16 -13.83 35.57 -26.00
N THR A 17 -13.65 36.70 -25.30
CA THR A 17 -12.99 36.68 -23.98
C THR A 17 -13.76 35.85 -22.97
N LEU A 18 -15.10 35.91 -22.97
CA LEU A 18 -15.93 35.13 -22.06
C LEU A 18 -15.79 33.63 -22.33
N ILE A 19 -15.82 33.22 -23.61
CA ILE A 19 -15.65 31.81 -24.00
C ILE A 19 -14.27 31.30 -23.56
N ILE A 20 -13.20 32.07 -23.82
CA ILE A 20 -11.85 31.68 -23.43
C ILE A 20 -11.76 31.53 -21.90
N VAL A 21 -12.29 32.48 -21.13
CA VAL A 21 -12.30 32.39 -19.66
C VAL A 21 -13.09 31.17 -19.18
N LEU A 22 -14.24 30.87 -19.79
CA LEU A 22 -15.03 29.68 -19.47
C LEU A 22 -14.25 28.40 -19.79
N CYS A 23 -13.58 28.33 -20.94
CA CYS A 23 -12.74 27.18 -21.32
C CYS A 23 -11.58 26.99 -20.34
N LEU A 24 -10.87 28.06 -19.97
CA LEU A 24 -9.80 28.00 -18.99
C LEU A 24 -10.33 27.53 -17.62
N ALA A 25 -11.46 28.05 -17.17
CA ALA A 25 -12.08 27.62 -15.92
C ALA A 25 -12.39 26.12 -15.94
N VAL A 26 -13.01 25.61 -17.02
CA VAL A 26 -13.32 24.19 -17.18
C VAL A 26 -12.05 23.34 -17.16
N LEU A 27 -11.02 23.74 -17.92
CA LEU A 27 -9.74 23.02 -17.95
C LEU A 27 -9.09 22.97 -16.56
N THR A 28 -9.09 24.09 -15.82
CA THR A 28 -8.53 24.10 -14.46
C THR A 28 -9.27 23.16 -13.52
N VAL A 29 -10.61 23.13 -13.57
CA VAL A 29 -11.41 22.22 -12.74
C VAL A 29 -11.09 20.76 -13.09
N LEU A 30 -11.08 20.41 -14.38
CA LEU A 30 -10.74 19.05 -14.81
C LEU A 30 -9.34 18.65 -14.33
N SER A 31 -8.33 19.49 -14.54
CA SER A 31 -6.96 19.22 -14.08
C SER A 31 -6.88 18.98 -12.58
N VAL A 32 -7.54 19.82 -11.76
CA VAL A 32 -7.55 19.64 -10.29
C VAL A 32 -8.23 18.33 -9.89
N THR A 33 -9.38 18.00 -10.50
CA THR A 33 -10.07 16.75 -10.19
C THR A 33 -9.24 15.51 -10.52
N THR A 34 -8.53 15.52 -11.66
CA THR A 34 -7.60 14.45 -12.03
C THR A 34 -6.44 14.35 -11.04
N SER A 35 -5.81 15.46 -10.67
CA SER A 35 -4.69 15.45 -9.71
C SER A 35 -5.09 14.95 -8.32
N LEU A 36 -6.32 15.25 -7.86
CA LEU A 36 -6.81 14.72 -6.58
C LEU A 36 -7.06 13.22 -6.63
N ALA A 37 -7.58 12.72 -7.75
CA ALA A 37 -7.72 11.28 -7.96
C ALA A 37 -6.35 10.58 -7.96
N GLU A 38 -5.36 11.15 -8.66
CA GLU A 38 -3.97 10.65 -8.67
C GLU A 38 -3.30 10.72 -7.29
N LEU A 39 -3.59 11.75 -6.50
CA LEU A 39 -3.08 11.84 -5.13
C LEU A 39 -3.60 10.68 -4.28
N SER A 40 -4.91 10.40 -4.35
CA SER A 40 -5.50 9.32 -3.55
C SER A 40 -4.91 7.94 -3.88
N THR A 41 -4.56 7.68 -5.14
CA THR A 41 -3.92 6.42 -5.55
C THR A 41 -2.45 6.40 -5.13
N THR A 42 -1.76 7.52 -5.23
CA THR A 42 -0.36 7.67 -4.79
C THR A 42 -0.23 7.46 -3.29
N GLU A 43 -1.13 8.01 -2.48
CA GLU A 43 -1.14 7.82 -1.02
C GLU A 43 -1.30 6.34 -0.64
N ARG A 44 -2.22 5.63 -1.31
CA ARG A 44 -2.40 4.18 -1.11
C ARG A 44 -1.18 3.37 -1.53
N GLN A 45 -0.54 3.75 -2.63
CA GLN A 45 0.72 3.11 -3.06
C GLN A 45 1.84 3.38 -2.06
N ALA A 46 1.99 4.62 -1.60
CA ALA A 46 3.00 4.99 -0.61
C ALA A 46 2.81 4.23 0.72
N ALA A 47 1.57 4.10 1.19
CA ALA A 47 1.24 3.30 2.37
C ALA A 47 1.63 1.82 2.15
N THR A 48 1.21 1.25 1.02
CA THR A 48 1.53 -0.14 0.64
C THR A 48 3.03 -0.41 0.59
N THR A 49 3.79 0.52 -0.02
CA THR A 49 5.24 0.44 -0.11
C THR A 49 5.88 0.54 1.28
N THR A 50 5.41 1.45 2.13
CA THR A 50 5.90 1.62 3.49
C THR A 50 5.73 0.35 4.31
N GLU A 51 4.53 -0.24 4.30
CA GLU A 51 4.25 -1.49 5.02
C GLU A 51 5.08 -2.66 4.48
N THR A 52 5.31 -2.71 3.17
CA THR A 52 6.20 -3.73 2.57
C THR A 52 7.60 -3.61 3.16
N TYR A 53 8.17 -2.41 3.19
CA TYR A 53 9.50 -2.19 3.75
C TYR A 53 9.57 -2.49 5.26
N GLN A 54 8.51 -2.19 6.01
CA GLN A 54 8.44 -2.54 7.42
C GLN A 54 8.44 -4.07 7.63
N LEU A 55 7.64 -4.82 6.85
CA LEU A 55 7.66 -6.28 6.89
C LEU A 55 9.03 -6.86 6.53
N GLU A 56 9.63 -6.36 5.45
CA GLU A 56 10.98 -6.77 5.02
C GLU A 56 12.02 -6.52 6.11
N SER A 57 11.97 -5.34 6.77
CA SER A 57 12.89 -5.01 7.86
C SER A 57 12.75 -5.96 9.05
N VAL A 58 11.51 -6.33 9.43
CA VAL A 58 11.27 -7.29 10.52
C VAL A 58 11.76 -8.68 10.13
N GLY A 59 11.50 -9.10 8.90
CA GLY A 59 11.99 -10.38 8.38
C GLY A 59 13.51 -10.46 8.35
N GLN A 60 14.19 -9.38 7.93
CA GLN A 60 15.65 -9.31 7.90
C GLN A 60 16.24 -9.35 9.31
N GLN A 61 15.62 -8.65 10.27
CA GLN A 61 16.02 -8.70 11.67
C GLN A 61 15.87 -10.11 12.24
N PHE A 62 14.76 -10.80 11.96
CA PHE A 62 14.55 -12.17 12.38
C PHE A 62 15.64 -13.12 11.83
N VAL A 63 15.96 -13.01 10.54
CA VAL A 63 17.02 -13.83 9.93
C VAL A 63 18.39 -13.49 10.50
N ALA A 64 18.69 -12.22 10.78
CA ALA A 64 19.93 -11.82 11.43
C ALA A 64 20.04 -12.38 12.87
N ASP A 65 18.96 -12.38 13.63
CA ASP A 65 18.90 -12.98 14.96
C ASP A 65 19.13 -14.50 14.88
N VAL A 66 18.52 -15.18 13.90
CA VAL A 66 18.74 -16.63 13.66
C VAL A 66 20.19 -16.91 13.27
N ASP A 67 20.80 -16.10 12.39
CA ASP A 67 22.19 -16.25 11.98
C ASP A 67 23.16 -16.12 13.18
N ALA A 68 22.98 -15.08 14.00
CA ALA A 68 23.76 -14.88 15.21
C ALA A 68 23.59 -16.04 16.20
N ALA A 69 22.34 -16.50 16.40
CA ALA A 69 22.04 -17.58 17.33
C ALA A 69 22.55 -18.94 16.86
N LEU A 70 22.62 -19.17 15.55
CA LEU A 70 23.28 -20.36 15.01
C LEU A 70 24.78 -20.32 15.33
N ALA A 71 25.45 -19.19 15.14
CA ALA A 71 26.87 -19.05 15.47
C ALA A 71 27.18 -19.27 16.97
N GLU A 72 26.27 -18.86 17.84
CA GLU A 72 26.41 -18.97 19.31
C GLU A 72 25.83 -20.27 19.90
N GLY A 73 25.02 -21.01 19.13
CA GLY A 73 24.30 -22.19 19.61
C GLY A 73 23.11 -21.87 20.52
N THR A 74 22.48 -20.71 20.34
CA THR A 74 21.38 -20.16 21.17
C THR A 74 20.07 -20.03 20.38
N LEU A 75 19.87 -20.85 19.35
CA LEU A 75 18.72 -20.77 18.44
C LEU A 75 17.37 -20.84 19.17
N GLU A 76 17.28 -21.67 20.21
CA GLU A 76 16.07 -21.83 21.02
C GLU A 76 15.65 -20.52 21.71
N ASP A 77 16.59 -19.66 22.11
CA ASP A 77 16.28 -18.36 22.73
C ASP A 77 15.64 -17.39 21.73
N VAL A 78 16.09 -17.42 20.48
CA VAL A 78 15.48 -16.62 19.39
C VAL A 78 14.09 -17.13 19.08
N LEU A 79 13.90 -18.45 18.98
CA LEU A 79 12.58 -19.03 18.74
C LEU A 79 11.60 -18.72 19.88
N GLN A 80 12.09 -18.69 21.13
CA GLN A 80 11.28 -18.28 22.27
C GLN A 80 10.91 -16.79 22.22
N ARG A 81 11.82 -15.93 21.73
CA ARG A 81 11.55 -14.49 21.53
C ARG A 81 10.47 -14.24 20.48
N TYR A 82 10.45 -15.05 19.42
CA TYR A 82 9.50 -14.95 18.31
C TYR A 82 8.39 -16.03 18.38
N SER A 83 8.06 -16.53 19.57
CA SER A 83 7.15 -17.68 19.72
C SER A 83 5.75 -17.44 19.15
N ASP A 84 5.31 -16.19 19.10
CA ASP A 84 4.00 -15.80 18.55
C ASP A 84 3.97 -15.82 17.02
N SER A 85 5.14 -15.76 16.38
CA SER A 85 5.30 -15.67 14.93
C SER A 85 5.97 -16.90 14.33
N THR A 86 6.57 -17.78 15.15
CA THR A 86 7.42 -18.87 14.67
C THR A 86 6.90 -20.25 15.05
N VAL A 87 7.08 -21.19 14.14
CA VAL A 87 6.80 -22.62 14.34
C VAL A 87 7.99 -23.41 13.85
N ARG A 88 8.52 -24.31 14.69
CA ARG A 88 9.62 -25.21 14.34
C ARG A 88 9.09 -26.62 14.09
N ASP A 89 9.40 -27.17 12.94
CA ASP A 89 9.15 -28.56 12.54
C ASP A 89 10.48 -29.22 12.19
N GLY A 90 11.14 -29.79 13.20
CA GLY A 90 12.48 -30.38 13.06
C GLY A 90 13.54 -29.35 12.61
N GLU A 91 13.96 -29.47 11.35
CA GLU A 91 14.94 -28.59 10.70
C GLU A 91 14.29 -27.38 10.01
N LEU A 92 12.97 -27.35 9.86
CA LEU A 92 12.25 -26.20 9.29
C LEU A 92 11.79 -25.24 10.37
N ILE A 93 12.01 -23.95 10.14
CA ILE A 93 11.49 -22.85 10.95
C ILE A 93 10.62 -21.99 10.03
N SER A 94 9.33 -21.94 10.31
CA SER A 94 8.37 -21.08 9.62
C SER A 94 8.10 -19.86 10.50
N ALA A 95 8.27 -18.66 9.94
CA ALA A 95 7.95 -17.40 10.61
C ALA A 95 6.90 -16.63 9.80
N THR A 96 5.88 -16.10 10.46
CA THR A 96 4.85 -15.25 9.83
C THR A 96 4.72 -13.95 10.59
N PHE A 97 4.93 -12.84 9.89
CA PHE A 97 4.75 -11.48 10.41
C PHE A 97 3.58 -10.83 9.69
N SER A 98 2.68 -10.19 10.44
CA SER A 98 1.45 -9.61 9.89
C SER A 98 1.33 -8.14 10.30
N MET A 99 0.79 -7.33 9.40
CA MET A 99 0.39 -5.93 9.63
C MET A 99 -1.13 -5.83 9.80
N GLU A 100 -1.60 -4.74 10.40
CA GLU A 100 -3.04 -4.47 10.57
C GLU A 100 -3.78 -4.40 9.23
N SER A 101 -3.09 -4.06 8.13
CA SER A 101 -3.64 -4.01 6.78
C SER A 101 -3.94 -5.39 6.16
N GLY A 102 -3.63 -6.49 6.85
CA GLY A 102 -3.74 -7.85 6.31
C GLY A 102 -2.55 -8.26 5.43
N ARG A 103 -1.52 -7.42 5.33
CA ARG A 103 -0.25 -7.78 4.70
C ARG A 103 0.57 -8.68 5.61
N THR A 104 1.11 -9.75 5.03
CA THR A 104 1.88 -10.76 5.77
C THR A 104 3.17 -11.10 5.04
N LEU A 105 4.24 -11.32 5.79
CA LEU A 105 5.50 -11.88 5.31
C LEU A 105 5.66 -13.27 5.91
N ALA A 106 5.71 -14.28 5.05
CA ALA A 106 5.95 -15.66 5.40
C ALA A 106 7.37 -16.07 5.00
N ILE A 107 8.18 -16.44 5.99
CA ILE A 107 9.57 -16.86 5.86
C ILE A 107 9.66 -18.34 6.25
N VAL A 108 10.36 -19.13 5.45
CA VAL A 108 10.70 -20.52 5.80
C VAL A 108 12.20 -20.69 5.71
N LEU A 109 12.82 -21.06 6.82
CA LEU A 109 14.24 -21.38 6.93
C LEU A 109 14.40 -22.88 7.13
N ARG A 110 15.35 -23.48 6.42
CA ARG A 110 15.82 -24.84 6.71
C ARG A 110 17.20 -24.75 7.36
N ILE A 111 17.33 -25.29 8.57
CA ILE A 111 18.57 -25.32 9.33
C ILE A 111 19.38 -26.56 8.96
N GLN A 112 20.65 -26.37 8.61
CA GLN A 112 21.59 -27.46 8.29
C GLN A 112 22.98 -27.09 8.76
N ASN A 113 23.69 -28.00 9.44
CA ASN A 113 25.12 -27.85 9.76
C ASN A 113 25.50 -26.46 10.33
N ASN A 114 24.73 -25.96 11.31
CA ASN A 114 24.98 -24.64 11.93
C ASN A 114 24.82 -23.43 10.98
N THR A 115 24.16 -23.62 9.84
CA THR A 115 23.76 -22.58 8.90
C THR A 115 22.30 -22.79 8.48
N TYR A 116 21.79 -21.94 7.60
CA TYR A 116 20.41 -22.03 7.12
C TYR A 116 20.32 -21.73 5.62
N THR A 117 19.25 -22.23 5.01
CA THR A 117 18.82 -21.84 3.67
C THR A 117 17.41 -21.26 3.74
N ILE A 118 17.19 -20.14 3.05
CA ILE A 118 15.85 -19.55 2.93
C ILE A 118 15.10 -20.32 1.84
N GLU A 119 14.08 -21.09 2.22
CA GLU A 119 13.22 -21.81 1.29
C GLU A 119 12.04 -20.96 0.81
N GLN A 120 11.58 -20.05 1.66
CA GLN A 120 10.51 -19.13 1.32
C GLN A 120 10.79 -17.75 1.87
N TRP A 121 10.59 -16.75 1.02
CA TRP A 121 10.47 -15.35 1.40
C TRP A 121 9.32 -14.77 0.58
N LYS A 122 8.13 -14.69 1.19
CA LYS A 122 6.92 -14.36 0.45
C LYS A 122 6.08 -13.35 1.19
N VAL A 123 5.92 -12.18 0.58
CA VAL A 123 4.92 -11.19 0.99
C VAL A 123 3.59 -11.50 0.34
N THR A 124 2.53 -11.56 1.13
CA THR A 124 1.15 -11.72 0.70
C THR A 124 0.29 -10.61 1.27
N THR A 125 -0.83 -10.35 0.63
CA THR A 125 -1.88 -9.48 1.16
C THR A 125 -3.15 -10.30 1.17
N GLU A 126 -3.71 -10.53 2.35
CA GLU A 126 -5.04 -11.12 2.43
C GLU A 126 -6.02 -10.11 1.84
N TRP A 127 -6.78 -10.54 0.83
CA TRP A 127 -7.84 -9.71 0.29
C TRP A 127 -9.05 -9.85 1.19
N THR A 128 -9.20 -8.91 2.12
CA THR A 128 -10.41 -8.79 2.93
C THR A 128 -11.45 -8.07 2.09
N ASP A 129 -12.44 -8.81 1.57
CA ASP A 129 -13.58 -8.23 0.87
C ASP A 129 -14.46 -7.48 1.90
N ASP A 130 -14.11 -6.22 2.17
CA ASP A 130 -14.94 -5.28 2.93
C ASP A 130 -15.94 -4.53 2.00
N GLY A 131 -16.01 -4.94 0.74
CA GLY A 131 -17.01 -4.48 -0.20
C GLY A 131 -18.25 -5.35 -0.09
N THR A 132 -19.41 -4.74 0.14
CA THR A 132 -20.69 -5.38 -0.11
C THR A 132 -20.64 -5.91 -1.55
N GLY A 133 -20.51 -7.24 -1.70
CA GLY A 133 -20.54 -7.97 -2.97
C GLY A 133 -21.91 -7.89 -3.67
N GLU A 134 -22.57 -6.74 -3.59
CA GLU A 134 -23.82 -6.45 -4.25
C GLU A 134 -23.54 -5.96 -5.67
N ASN A 135 -23.55 -6.92 -6.59
CA ASN A 135 -24.09 -6.75 -7.94
C ASN A 135 -23.30 -5.84 -8.90
N LEU A 136 -21.99 -6.08 -9.09
CA LEU A 136 -21.26 -5.49 -10.22
C LEU A 136 -21.51 -6.20 -11.56
N TRP A 137 -22.29 -7.28 -11.57
CA TRP A 137 -22.60 -8.11 -12.75
C TRP A 137 -24.09 -8.48 -12.84
N LEU A 138 -24.98 -7.50 -12.71
CA LEU A 138 -26.37 -7.65 -13.17
C LEU A 138 -26.54 -6.82 -14.44
N GLY A 139 -26.10 -7.40 -15.56
CA GLY A 139 -26.45 -7.01 -16.92
C GLY A 139 -27.12 -8.19 -17.62
#